data_AF-R6IJX6-F1
#
_entry.id   AF-R6IJX6-F1
#
_cell.length_a   1.000
_cell.length_b   1.000
_cell.length_c   1.000
_cell.angle_alpha   90.00
_cell.angle_beta   90.00
_cell.angle_gamma   90.00
#
_symmetry.space_group_name_H-M   'P 1'
#
loop_
_entity.id
_entity.type
_entity.pdbx_description
1 polymer ?
#
loop_
_entity_poly.entity_id
_entity_poly.type
_entity_poly.pdbx_seq_one_letter_code
_entity_poly.pdbx_strand_id
1 'polypeptide(L)'
;MVEALATIKTSIVAAYRKRCKVSDEEIETMMSNETWMGAAECKEKGFADEIIGGVAAALNGNTLVMNSVSYDLNRFANSEAAKNKFKQSEVRDMPSGKLDGGVTAALNGNTLVINSVSYDLNHFANSEAVKNKFKQSEVRDMPSGKLEKILNALGLQELLEDTQTTANACGQTKANNTLPATAVDNAAAVEAAVAAERQRVLDLEALDDGQNVAITAIINEAKKSGKTVEEVKNYVEAVKNIAPVEAVANAAQNVVAAMVADNKSSGVDGVAANPAADEAAVSAAADAKALDKMAKVMNSKFGGAK
;
A
#
# COMPACT_ATOMS: atom_id res chain seq x y z
N MET A 1 -36.38 -16.13 21.98
CA MET A 1 -35.23 -15.86 21.09
C MET A 1 -35.31 -16.64 19.79
N VAL A 2 -35.49 -17.97 19.81
CA VAL A 2 -35.56 -18.80 18.58
C VAL A 2 -36.63 -18.31 17.58
N GLU A 3 -37.86 -18.03 18.04
CA GLU A 3 -38.94 -17.52 17.17
C GLU A 3 -38.59 -16.16 16.54
N ALA A 4 -38.01 -15.24 17.29
CA ALA A 4 -37.59 -13.93 16.76
C ALA A 4 -36.52 -14.07 15.66
N LEU A 5 -35.57 -15.00 15.82
CA LEU A 5 -34.56 -15.30 14.80
C LEU A 5 -35.20 -15.93 13.55
N ALA A 6 -36.19 -16.81 13.71
CA ALA A 6 -36.96 -17.37 12.60
C ALA A 6 -37.73 -16.27 11.85
N THR A 7 -38.43 -15.37 12.56
CA THR A 7 -39.12 -14.23 11.95
C THR A 7 -38.17 -13.29 11.18
N ILE A 8 -36.98 -13.03 11.73
CA ILE A 8 -35.93 -12.24 11.04
C ILE A 8 -35.45 -12.97 9.78
N LYS A 9 -35.20 -14.29 9.83
CA LYS A 9 -34.81 -15.07 8.64
C LYS A 9 -35.87 -14.97 7.55
N THR A 10 -37.15 -15.20 7.88
CA THR A 10 -38.26 -15.12 6.93
C THR A 10 -38.39 -13.72 6.30
N SER A 11 -38.21 -12.65 7.07
CA SER A 11 -38.29 -11.29 6.53
C SER A 11 -37.15 -10.97 5.56
N ILE A 12 -35.94 -11.50 5.80
CA ILE A 12 -34.79 -11.36 4.90
C ILE A 12 -34.98 -12.17 3.61
N VAL A 13 -35.43 -13.43 3.70
CA VAL A 13 -35.73 -14.27 2.52
C VAL A 13 -36.79 -13.60 1.65
N ALA A 14 -37.88 -13.11 2.26
CA ALA A 14 -38.93 -12.39 1.55
C ALA A 14 -38.46 -11.07 0.89
N ALA A 15 -37.40 -10.44 1.40
CA ALA A 15 -36.78 -9.27 0.78
C ALA A 15 -35.95 -9.65 -0.47
N TYR A 16 -35.16 -10.73 -0.39
CA TYR A 16 -34.41 -11.24 -1.55
C TYR A 16 -35.34 -11.73 -2.66
N ARG A 17 -36.40 -12.49 -2.33
CA ARG A 17 -37.38 -13.00 -3.30
C ARG A 17 -38.08 -11.92 -4.14
N LYS A 18 -38.15 -10.68 -3.65
CA LYS A 18 -38.72 -9.55 -4.42
C LYS A 18 -37.82 -9.07 -5.56
N ARG A 19 -36.53 -9.43 -5.56
CA ARG A 19 -35.52 -8.96 -6.52
C ARG A 19 -34.87 -10.11 -7.29
N CYS A 20 -34.59 -11.21 -6.60
CA CYS A 20 -33.84 -12.35 -7.11
C CYS A 20 -34.75 -13.37 -7.79
N LYS A 21 -34.16 -14.18 -8.68
CA LYS A 21 -34.85 -15.21 -9.49
C LYS A 21 -34.67 -16.64 -8.93
N VAL A 22 -34.19 -16.75 -7.69
CA VAL A 22 -33.93 -17.99 -6.96
C VAL A 22 -35.08 -18.28 -5.98
N SER A 23 -35.32 -19.56 -5.67
CA SER A 23 -36.41 -19.95 -4.76
C SER A 23 -36.11 -19.63 -3.30
N ASP A 24 -37.13 -19.64 -2.45
CA ASP A 24 -36.98 -19.35 -1.02
C ASP A 24 -36.05 -20.38 -0.36
N GLU A 25 -36.14 -21.67 -0.73
CA GLU A 25 -35.26 -22.74 -0.26
C GLU A 25 -33.81 -22.57 -0.74
N GLU A 26 -33.60 -22.10 -1.98
CA GLU A 26 -32.25 -21.84 -2.52
C GLU A 26 -31.62 -20.62 -1.82
N ILE A 27 -32.38 -19.55 -1.56
CA ILE A 27 -31.94 -18.39 -0.77
C ILE A 27 -31.56 -18.84 0.65
N GLU A 28 -32.40 -19.62 1.32
CA GLU A 28 -32.10 -20.14 2.67
C GLU A 28 -30.83 -21.00 2.70
N THR A 29 -30.64 -21.83 1.67
CA THR A 29 -29.43 -22.65 1.50
C THR A 29 -28.20 -21.77 1.29
N MET A 30 -28.30 -20.74 0.44
CA MET A 30 -27.20 -19.81 0.17
C MET A 30 -26.77 -19.01 1.41
N MET A 31 -27.74 -18.55 2.20
CA MET A 31 -27.51 -17.85 3.47
C MET A 31 -26.84 -18.77 4.50
N SER A 32 -27.25 -20.03 4.58
CA SER A 32 -26.71 -21.01 5.53
C SER A 32 -25.28 -21.45 5.16
N ASN A 33 -24.98 -21.53 3.86
CA ASN A 33 -23.68 -21.96 3.34
C ASN A 33 -22.64 -20.84 3.21
N GLU A 34 -22.96 -19.61 3.64
CA GLU A 34 -22.09 -18.43 3.50
C GLU A 34 -21.58 -18.26 2.05
N THR A 35 -22.53 -18.20 1.12
CA THR A 35 -22.23 -18.35 -0.32
C THR A 35 -21.54 -17.12 -0.90
N TRP A 36 -20.29 -17.29 -1.33
CA TRP A 36 -19.54 -16.30 -2.11
C TRP A 36 -19.87 -16.44 -3.60
N MET A 37 -20.22 -15.33 -4.25
CA MET A 37 -20.62 -15.28 -5.66
C MET A 37 -20.01 -14.06 -6.38
N GLY A 38 -19.65 -14.24 -7.66
CA GLY A 38 -19.09 -13.19 -8.49
C GLY A 38 -20.17 -12.36 -9.21
N ALA A 39 -19.82 -11.17 -9.71
CA ALA A 39 -20.77 -10.24 -10.31
C ALA A 39 -21.65 -10.85 -11.43
N ALA A 40 -21.09 -11.75 -12.25
CA ALA A 40 -21.84 -12.47 -13.29
C ALA A 40 -22.92 -13.41 -12.72
N GLU A 41 -22.58 -14.18 -11.69
CA GLU A 41 -23.46 -15.10 -10.98
C GLU A 41 -24.57 -14.34 -10.21
N CYS A 42 -24.20 -13.19 -9.60
CA CYS A 42 -25.16 -12.25 -9.03
C CYS A 42 -26.18 -11.76 -10.06
N LYS A 43 -25.73 -11.40 -11.27
CA LYS A 43 -26.62 -10.92 -12.34
C LYS A 43 -27.53 -12.02 -12.88
N GLU A 44 -27.00 -13.23 -13.08
CA GLU A 44 -27.77 -14.39 -13.53
C GLU A 44 -28.90 -14.73 -12.55
N LYS A 45 -28.58 -14.84 -11.26
CA LYS A 45 -29.55 -15.14 -10.18
C LYS A 45 -30.44 -13.96 -9.79
N GLY A 46 -30.25 -12.78 -10.39
CA GLY A 46 -31.08 -11.58 -10.13
C GLY A 46 -30.77 -10.86 -8.81
N PHE A 47 -29.59 -11.05 -8.22
CA PHE A 47 -29.08 -10.20 -7.15
C PHE A 47 -28.60 -8.83 -7.66
N ALA A 48 -28.28 -8.71 -8.96
CA ALA A 48 -27.90 -7.47 -9.62
C ALA A 48 -28.58 -7.33 -11.00
N ASP A 49 -29.01 -6.12 -11.33
CA ASP A 49 -29.63 -5.81 -12.62
C ASP A 49 -28.58 -5.62 -13.73
N GLU A 50 -27.49 -4.92 -13.40
CA GLU A 50 -26.36 -4.60 -14.29
C GLU A 50 -25.01 -4.71 -13.56
N ILE A 51 -23.94 -4.94 -14.32
CA ILE A 51 -22.56 -4.93 -13.82
C ILE A 51 -21.91 -3.67 -14.39
N ILE A 52 -21.54 -2.74 -13.52
CA ILE A 52 -20.95 -1.45 -13.90
C ILE A 52 -19.46 -1.48 -13.58
N GLY A 53 -18.62 -1.38 -14.62
CA GLY A 53 -17.17 -1.39 -14.50
C GLY A 53 -16.60 -2.73 -14.01
N GLY A 54 -15.40 -2.68 -13.42
CA GLY A 54 -14.72 -3.82 -12.84
C GLY A 54 -13.91 -3.41 -11.62
N VAL A 55 -13.96 -4.22 -10.56
CA VAL A 55 -13.18 -4.01 -9.33
C VAL A 55 -11.91 -4.86 -9.41
N ALA A 56 -10.75 -4.22 -9.23
CA ALA A 56 -9.52 -4.96 -9.01
C ALA A 56 -9.59 -5.69 -7.66
N ALA A 57 -9.52 -7.01 -7.71
CA ALA A 57 -9.45 -7.89 -6.55
C ALA A 57 -8.12 -8.65 -6.58
N ALA A 58 -7.41 -8.64 -5.45
CA ALA A 58 -6.16 -9.38 -5.28
C ALA A 58 -6.26 -10.27 -4.04
N LEU A 59 -6.04 -11.57 -4.22
CA LEU A 59 -6.06 -12.56 -3.14
C LEU A 59 -4.63 -13.02 -2.84
N ASN A 60 -4.13 -12.67 -1.66
CA ASN A 60 -2.83 -13.11 -1.15
C ASN A 60 -3.04 -13.98 0.10
N GLY A 61 -2.99 -15.30 -0.08
CA GLY A 61 -3.25 -16.28 0.97
C GLY A 61 -4.68 -16.17 1.51
N ASN A 62 -4.81 -15.71 2.76
CA ASN A 62 -6.11 -15.46 3.41
C ASN A 62 -6.50 -13.98 3.44
N THR A 63 -5.72 -13.07 2.83
CA THR A 63 -6.08 -11.66 2.71
C THR A 63 -6.61 -11.37 1.32
N LEU A 64 -7.87 -10.96 1.23
CA LEU A 64 -8.52 -10.49 0.00
C LEU A 64 -8.55 -8.96 0.02
N VAL A 65 -7.94 -8.32 -0.97
CA VAL A 65 -8.01 -6.86 -1.16
C VAL A 65 -8.94 -6.55 -2.33
N MET A 66 -9.98 -5.76 -2.10
CA MET A 66 -10.92 -5.29 -3.12
C MET A 66 -11.13 -3.79 -2.96
N ASN A 67 -11.00 -3.02 -4.04
CA ASN A 67 -11.18 -1.56 -4.03
C ASN A 67 -10.38 -0.85 -2.90
N SER A 68 -9.12 -1.25 -2.71
CA SER A 68 -8.23 -0.79 -1.63
C SER A 68 -8.67 -1.10 -0.18
N VAL A 69 -9.71 -1.93 0.00
CA VAL A 69 -10.15 -2.43 1.32
C VAL A 69 -9.67 -3.87 1.50
N SER A 70 -9.03 -4.15 2.64
CA SER A 70 -8.52 -5.46 3.00
C SER A 70 -9.51 -6.25 3.86
N TYR A 71 -9.76 -7.50 3.48
CA TYR A 71 -10.63 -8.45 4.14
C TYR A 71 -9.82 -9.68 4.58
N ASP A 72 -9.91 -10.01 5.87
CA ASP A 72 -9.30 -11.20 6.46
C ASP A 72 -10.26 -12.40 6.33
N LEU A 73 -9.95 -13.33 5.42
CA LEU A 73 -10.80 -14.47 5.12
C LEU A 73 -10.87 -15.49 6.27
N ASN A 74 -9.99 -15.43 7.28
CA ASN A 74 -10.06 -16.32 8.46
C ASN A 74 -11.32 -16.10 9.31
N ARG A 75 -12.03 -14.98 9.10
CA ARG A 75 -13.25 -14.61 9.85
C ARG A 75 -14.53 -15.23 9.28
N PHE A 76 -14.44 -15.89 8.13
CA PHE A 76 -15.55 -16.50 7.41
C PHE A 76 -15.43 -18.02 7.51
N ALA A 77 -16.53 -18.71 7.80
CA ALA A 77 -16.54 -20.17 7.93
C ALA A 77 -16.25 -20.86 6.59
N ASN A 78 -16.71 -20.28 5.47
CA ASN A 78 -16.53 -20.80 4.12
C ASN A 78 -15.45 -20.04 3.32
N SER A 79 -14.30 -19.80 3.95
CA SER A 79 -13.18 -19.03 3.37
C SER A 79 -12.61 -19.64 2.08
N GLU A 80 -12.62 -20.97 1.92
CA GLU A 80 -12.17 -21.65 0.69
C GLU A 80 -13.12 -21.40 -0.51
N ALA A 81 -14.43 -21.28 -0.28
CA ALA A 81 -15.36 -20.87 -1.34
C ALA A 81 -15.08 -19.44 -1.81
N ALA A 82 -14.70 -18.53 -0.89
CA ALA A 82 -14.24 -17.20 -1.26
C ALA A 82 -12.98 -17.26 -2.13
N LYS A 83 -11.95 -17.99 -1.67
CA LYS A 83 -10.68 -18.14 -2.40
C LYS A 83 -10.88 -18.66 -3.82
N ASN A 84 -11.72 -19.68 -4.01
CA ASN A 84 -12.00 -20.26 -5.32
C ASN A 84 -12.71 -19.31 -6.31
N LYS A 85 -13.33 -18.21 -5.84
CA LYS A 85 -14.01 -17.21 -6.70
C LYS A 85 -13.06 -16.10 -7.16
N PHE A 86 -11.88 -15.95 -6.56
CA PHE A 86 -10.86 -15.00 -6.99
C PHE A 86 -9.67 -15.75 -7.56
N LYS A 87 -9.09 -15.24 -8.66
CA LYS A 87 -7.75 -15.70 -9.04
C LYS A 87 -6.81 -15.28 -7.91
N GLN A 88 -6.15 -16.26 -7.28
CA GLN A 88 -5.02 -15.97 -6.41
C GLN A 88 -4.08 -15.05 -7.20
N SER A 89 -3.58 -13.97 -6.58
CA SER A 89 -2.54 -13.21 -7.25
C SER A 89 -1.39 -14.18 -7.45
N GLU A 90 -1.09 -14.52 -8.71
CA GLU A 90 0.12 -15.25 -9.02
C GLU A 90 1.25 -14.45 -8.36
N VAL A 91 1.85 -15.03 -7.32
CA VAL A 91 3.26 -14.80 -7.09
C VAL A 91 3.90 -15.40 -8.32
N ARG A 92 3.97 -14.59 -9.38
CA ARG A 92 5.02 -14.74 -10.37
C ARG A 92 6.26 -14.73 -9.51
N ASP A 93 6.92 -15.89 -9.42
CA ASP A 93 8.36 -15.89 -9.20
C ASP A 93 8.87 -14.76 -10.08
N MET A 94 9.46 -13.74 -9.45
CA MET A 94 10.17 -12.69 -10.18
C MET A 94 11.01 -13.44 -11.19
N PRO A 95 10.78 -13.24 -12.51
CA PRO A 95 11.19 -14.22 -13.48
C PRO A 95 12.66 -14.49 -13.24
N SER A 96 13.01 -15.76 -13.05
CA SER A 96 14.39 -16.23 -13.04
C SER A 96 14.97 -16.18 -14.45
N GLY A 97 14.69 -15.06 -15.13
CA GLY A 97 15.53 -14.53 -16.16
C GLY A 97 16.93 -14.51 -15.60
N LYS A 98 17.76 -15.39 -16.16
CA LYS A 98 19.03 -14.91 -16.69
C LYS A 98 18.85 -13.48 -17.15
N LEU A 99 19.40 -12.56 -16.38
CA LEU A 99 19.71 -11.25 -16.89
C LEU A 99 20.80 -11.48 -17.93
N ASP A 100 20.39 -11.64 -19.19
CA ASP A 100 21.30 -11.84 -20.34
C ASP A 100 22.15 -10.58 -20.62
N GLY A 101 21.88 -9.47 -19.91
CA GLY A 101 22.92 -8.51 -19.54
C GLY A 101 23.76 -9.08 -18.40
N GLY A 102 24.88 -9.74 -18.76
CA GLY A 102 25.64 -10.64 -17.88
C GLY A 102 26.00 -10.07 -16.51
N VAL A 103 25.20 -10.42 -15.50
CA VAL A 103 25.50 -10.16 -14.09
C VAL A 103 26.58 -11.13 -13.63
N THR A 104 27.80 -10.63 -13.43
CA THR A 104 28.89 -11.39 -12.82
C THR A 104 28.74 -11.31 -11.30
N ALA A 105 28.22 -12.40 -10.73
CA ALA A 105 28.12 -12.59 -9.29
C ALA A 105 29.08 -13.69 -8.82
N ALA A 106 29.92 -13.37 -7.84
CA ALA A 106 30.89 -14.30 -7.26
C ALA A 106 30.88 -14.21 -5.73
N LEU A 107 30.90 -15.36 -5.06
CA LEU A 107 30.97 -15.46 -3.60
C LEU A 107 32.38 -15.89 -3.19
N ASN A 108 33.08 -15.05 -2.43
CA ASN A 108 34.36 -15.39 -1.82
C ASN A 108 34.22 -15.40 -0.30
N GLY A 109 34.01 -16.59 0.27
CA GLY A 109 33.75 -16.79 1.69
C GLY A 109 32.49 -16.05 2.15
N ASN A 110 32.68 -14.90 2.79
CA ASN A 110 31.60 -14.06 3.34
C ASN A 110 31.36 -12.77 2.54
N THR A 111 32.13 -12.52 1.47
CA THR A 111 31.95 -11.38 0.59
C THR A 111 31.25 -11.80 -0.69
N LEU A 112 30.09 -11.20 -0.98
CA LEU A 112 29.40 -11.33 -2.26
C LEU A 112 29.79 -10.16 -3.16
N VAL A 113 30.30 -10.45 -4.36
CA VAL A 113 30.60 -9.44 -5.38
C VAL A 113 29.55 -9.55 -6.48
N ILE A 114 28.91 -8.43 -6.85
CA ILE A 114 27.94 -8.34 -7.95
C ILE A 114 28.34 -7.13 -8.81
N ASN A 115 28.60 -7.32 -10.10
CA ASN A 115 28.93 -6.23 -11.03
C ASN A 115 30.04 -5.28 -10.49
N SER A 116 31.09 -5.87 -9.91
CA SER A 116 32.21 -5.18 -9.23
C SER A 116 31.89 -4.44 -7.93
N VAL A 117 30.69 -4.57 -7.37
CA VAL A 117 30.32 -4.05 -6.04
C VAL A 117 30.41 -5.17 -5.00
N SER A 118 31.13 -4.92 -3.90
CA SER A 118 31.33 -5.88 -2.81
C SER A 118 30.36 -5.65 -1.64
N TYR A 119 29.78 -6.73 -1.15
CA TYR A 119 28.86 -6.75 0.00
C TYR A 119 29.36 -7.74 1.06
N ASP A 120 29.55 -7.29 2.30
CA ASP A 120 29.87 -8.18 3.43
C ASP A 120 28.60 -8.79 4.01
N LEU A 121 28.48 -10.11 3.93
CA LEU A 121 27.33 -10.86 4.41
C LEU A 121 27.23 -10.94 5.95
N ASN A 122 28.26 -10.54 6.72
CA ASN A 122 28.22 -10.60 8.20
C ASN A 122 27.12 -9.71 8.79
N HIS A 123 26.76 -8.64 8.07
CA HIS A 123 25.76 -7.66 8.48
C HIS A 123 24.32 -8.09 8.13
N PHE A 124 24.14 -9.27 7.54
CA PHE A 124 22.83 -9.78 7.11
C PHE A 124 22.44 -11.01 7.94
N ALA A 125 21.31 -10.91 8.65
CA ALA A 125 20.78 -11.98 9.50
C ALA A 125 20.42 -13.30 8.75
N ASN A 126 20.45 -13.30 7.42
CA ASN A 126 20.18 -14.45 6.56
C ASN A 126 21.33 -14.75 5.57
N SER A 127 22.57 -14.52 6.01
CA SER A 127 23.80 -14.77 5.24
C SER A 127 23.87 -16.19 4.66
N GLU A 128 23.46 -17.21 5.42
CA GLU A 128 23.53 -18.61 5.01
C GLU A 128 22.59 -18.96 3.84
N ALA A 129 21.41 -18.37 3.76
CA ALA A 129 20.53 -18.56 2.60
C ALA A 129 21.09 -17.92 1.32
N VAL A 130 21.92 -16.87 1.46
CA VAL A 130 22.64 -16.27 0.32
C VAL A 130 23.79 -17.18 -0.10
N LYS A 131 24.62 -17.64 0.85
CA LYS A 131 25.72 -18.58 0.60
C LYS A 131 25.25 -19.87 -0.10
N ASN A 132 24.13 -20.45 0.36
CA ASN A 132 23.58 -21.67 -0.24
C ASN A 132 23.03 -21.48 -1.66
N LYS A 133 22.69 -20.24 -2.07
CA LYS A 133 22.18 -19.94 -3.42
C LYS A 133 23.30 -19.68 -4.43
N PHE A 134 24.41 -19.09 -4.00
CA PHE A 134 25.60 -18.93 -4.82
C PHE A 134 26.52 -20.12 -4.60
N LYS A 135 26.46 -21.12 -5.49
CA LYS A 135 27.37 -22.27 -5.47
C LYS A 135 28.80 -21.76 -5.31
N GLN A 136 29.42 -22.04 -4.17
CA GLN A 136 30.82 -21.76 -3.95
C GLN A 136 31.59 -22.52 -5.04
N SER A 137 32.14 -21.79 -6.01
CA SER A 137 33.14 -22.35 -6.89
C SER A 137 34.30 -22.71 -6.01
N GLU A 138 34.47 -24.00 -5.72
CA GLU A 138 35.61 -24.51 -4.97
C GLU A 138 36.86 -23.86 -5.55
N VAL A 139 37.57 -23.10 -4.71
CA VAL A 139 38.93 -22.69 -5.01
C VAL A 139 39.73 -23.98 -4.97
N ARG A 140 39.77 -24.68 -6.11
CA ARG A 140 40.70 -25.80 -6.29
C ARG A 140 42.07 -25.24 -6.00
N ASP A 141 42.76 -25.86 -5.03
CA ASP A 141 44.16 -25.56 -4.75
C ASP A 141 44.90 -25.47 -6.07
N MET A 142 45.54 -24.32 -6.31
CA MET A 142 46.21 -24.09 -7.58
C MET A 142 47.28 -25.17 -7.71
N PRO A 143 47.24 -26.03 -8.76
CA PRO A 143 48.19 -27.14 -8.83
C PRO A 143 49.60 -26.57 -8.78
N SER A 144 50.38 -27.05 -7.79
CA SER A 144 51.71 -26.53 -7.47
C SER A 144 52.60 -26.53 -8.71
N GLY A 145 53.40 -25.47 -8.87
CA GLY A 145 54.11 -25.19 -10.12
C GLY A 145 53.35 -24.39 -11.18
N LYS A 146 52.02 -24.17 -11.09
CA LYS A 146 51.33 -23.28 -12.05
C LYS A 146 51.60 -21.80 -11.75
N LEU A 147 51.62 -21.43 -10.47
CA LEU A 147 51.97 -20.09 -10.01
C LEU A 147 53.44 -19.77 -10.34
N GLU A 148 54.36 -20.66 -9.96
CA GLU A 148 55.79 -20.56 -10.30
C GLU A 148 56.03 -20.37 -11.80
N LYS A 149 55.32 -21.09 -12.67
CA LYS A 149 55.43 -20.89 -14.14
C LYS A 149 54.96 -19.52 -14.61
N ILE A 150 53.97 -18.93 -13.95
CA ILE A 150 53.47 -17.58 -14.26
C ILE A 150 54.45 -16.52 -13.76
N LEU A 151 54.95 -16.61 -12.52
CA LEU A 151 55.98 -15.69 -12.04
C LEU A 151 57.27 -15.83 -12.86
N ASN A 152 57.65 -17.05 -13.26
CA ASN A 152 58.78 -17.28 -14.14
C ASN A 152 58.62 -16.62 -15.51
N ALA A 153 57.42 -16.68 -16.11
CA ALA A 153 57.13 -16.04 -17.40
C ALA A 153 57.04 -14.50 -17.30
N LEU A 154 56.77 -13.96 -16.11
CA LEU A 154 56.64 -12.53 -15.85
C LEU A 154 57.92 -11.89 -15.25
N GLY A 155 58.97 -12.67 -14.98
CA GLY A 155 60.22 -12.17 -14.39
C GLY A 155 60.12 -11.78 -12.91
N LEU A 156 59.17 -12.37 -12.18
CA LEU A 156 58.80 -12.00 -10.80
C LEU A 156 59.28 -13.01 -9.74
N GLN A 157 60.30 -13.82 -10.04
CA GLN A 157 60.73 -14.96 -9.22
C GLN A 157 61.05 -14.62 -7.75
N GLU A 158 61.52 -13.41 -7.44
CA GLU A 158 61.86 -12.98 -6.07
C GLU A 158 60.67 -13.00 -5.09
N LEU A 159 59.42 -13.00 -5.58
CA LEU A 159 58.22 -13.03 -4.73
C LEU A 159 57.89 -14.41 -4.12
N LEU A 160 58.75 -15.42 -4.33
CA LEU A 160 58.57 -16.80 -3.85
C LEU A 160 59.58 -17.21 -2.75
N GLU A 161 60.28 -16.26 -2.14
CA GLU A 161 61.26 -16.54 -1.08
C GLU A 161 60.58 -16.88 0.27
N ASP A 162 60.38 -18.17 0.52
CA ASP A 162 59.93 -18.71 1.80
C ASP A 162 60.88 -18.32 2.96
N THR A 163 60.44 -17.40 3.81
CA THR A 163 61.08 -17.11 5.10
C THR A 163 60.15 -17.42 6.27
N GLN A 164 60.18 -18.68 6.69
CA GLN A 164 59.57 -19.10 7.96
C GLN A 164 60.65 -19.16 9.06
N THR A 165 60.93 -18.05 9.75
CA THR A 165 61.44 -18.07 11.14
C THR A 165 61.43 -16.70 11.86
N THR A 166 61.00 -16.74 13.13
CA THR A 166 61.36 -15.84 14.26
C THR A 166 61.07 -14.32 14.23
N ALA A 167 60.05 -13.93 15.01
CA ALA A 167 60.10 -13.00 16.15
C ALA A 167 60.61 -11.54 16.05
N ASN A 168 59.79 -10.65 16.62
CA ASN A 168 60.08 -9.38 17.30
C ASN A 168 60.53 -8.12 16.54
N ALA A 169 59.73 -7.07 16.82
CA ALA A 169 60.12 -5.67 17.10
C ALA A 169 60.56 -4.70 15.97
N CYS A 170 59.76 -3.64 15.87
CA CYS A 170 60.15 -2.23 15.72
C CYS A 170 60.95 -1.75 14.48
N GLY A 171 60.53 -0.63 13.86
CA GLY A 171 61.45 0.22 13.09
C GLY A 171 60.89 0.86 11.82
N GLN A 172 60.42 2.09 11.95
CA GLN A 172 59.93 2.98 10.89
C GLN A 172 60.95 3.28 9.76
N THR A 173 60.48 3.45 8.51
CA THR A 173 60.63 4.66 7.62
C THR A 173 60.06 4.33 6.22
N LYS A 174 58.93 4.89 5.77
CA LYS A 174 58.67 6.23 5.17
C LYS A 174 59.15 6.46 3.70
N ALA A 175 58.16 6.79 2.85
CA ALA A 175 58.23 7.51 1.56
C ALA A 175 58.88 6.79 0.35
N ASN A 176 58.39 6.90 -0.90
CA ASN A 176 57.23 7.60 -1.48
C ASN A 176 56.85 6.98 -2.85
N ASN A 177 55.56 6.92 -3.19
CA ASN A 177 55.05 7.36 -4.52
C ASN A 177 53.51 7.42 -4.59
N THR A 178 53.00 8.55 -5.07
CA THR A 178 51.60 8.90 -5.38
C THR A 178 51.28 8.65 -6.87
N LEU A 179 50.05 8.59 -7.41
CA LEU A 179 48.64 8.86 -7.00
C LEU A 179 47.72 7.77 -7.66
N PRO A 180 46.38 7.72 -7.43
CA PRO A 180 45.57 8.20 -6.30
C PRO A 180 44.68 7.11 -5.69
N ALA A 181 44.48 7.13 -4.37
CA ALA A 181 43.37 6.40 -3.74
C ALA A 181 42.17 7.35 -3.59
N THR A 182 41.21 7.31 -4.52
CA THR A 182 39.87 7.88 -4.28
C THR A 182 39.06 6.88 -3.46
N ALA A 183 39.39 6.78 -2.16
CA ALA A 183 38.40 6.39 -1.18
C ALA A 183 37.35 7.52 -1.17
N VAL A 184 36.25 7.34 -1.89
CA VAL A 184 35.22 8.37 -1.99
C VAL A 184 34.49 8.45 -0.66
N ASP A 185 34.54 9.60 -0.01
CA ASP A 185 33.78 9.88 1.21
C ASP A 185 32.27 9.82 0.90
N ASN A 186 31.67 8.65 1.14
CA ASN A 186 30.23 8.44 0.97
C ASN A 186 29.39 9.42 1.83
N ALA A 187 29.97 10.01 2.88
CA ALA A 187 29.34 11.08 3.65
C ALA A 187 28.98 12.30 2.78
N ALA A 188 29.90 12.76 1.92
CA ALA A 188 29.67 13.92 1.06
C ALA A 188 28.62 13.62 -0.03
N ALA A 189 28.59 12.39 -0.55
CA ALA A 189 27.58 11.96 -1.52
C ALA A 189 26.16 11.88 -0.91
N VAL A 190 26.05 11.40 0.35
CA VAL A 190 24.78 11.37 1.09
C VAL A 190 24.31 12.78 1.45
N GLU A 191 25.22 13.65 1.89
CA GLU A 191 24.90 15.05 2.19
C GLU A 191 24.45 15.82 0.95
N ALA A 192 25.10 15.60 -0.20
CA ALA A 192 24.68 16.15 -1.50
C ALA A 192 23.29 15.65 -1.93
N ALA A 193 22.97 14.36 -1.72
CA ALA A 193 21.65 13.81 -2.02
C ALA A 193 20.54 14.40 -1.12
N VAL A 194 20.83 14.57 0.19
CA VAL A 194 19.88 15.20 1.14
C VAL A 194 19.71 16.69 0.83
N ALA A 195 20.78 17.40 0.41
CA ALA A 195 20.69 18.78 -0.03
C ALA A 195 19.86 18.92 -1.31
N ALA A 196 20.03 18.02 -2.29
CA ALA A 196 19.24 17.99 -3.52
C ALA A 196 17.74 17.75 -3.25
N GLU A 197 17.40 16.82 -2.34
CA GLU A 197 16.01 16.57 -1.96
C GLU A 197 15.39 17.75 -1.21
N ARG A 198 16.15 18.43 -0.34
CA ARG A 198 15.69 19.69 0.29
C ARG A 198 15.45 20.78 -0.77
N GLN A 199 16.32 20.90 -1.76
CA GLN A 199 16.16 21.86 -2.84
C GLN A 199 14.91 21.56 -3.68
N ARG A 200 14.67 20.28 -4.06
CA ARG A 200 13.43 19.85 -4.75
C ARG A 200 12.17 20.26 -4.00
N VAL A 201 12.15 20.09 -2.67
CA VAL A 201 11.01 20.48 -1.84
C VAL A 201 10.82 22.00 -1.79
N LEU A 202 11.91 22.78 -1.68
CA LEU A 202 11.85 24.25 -1.72
C LEU A 202 11.38 24.77 -3.07
N ASP A 203 11.85 24.18 -4.18
CA ASP A 203 11.47 24.58 -5.54
C ASP A 203 9.98 24.24 -5.82
N LEU A 204 9.47 23.15 -5.25
CA LEU A 204 8.04 22.83 -5.25
C LEU A 204 7.21 23.80 -4.40
N GLU A 205 7.69 24.18 -3.22
CA GLU A 205 7.02 25.15 -2.35
C GLU A 205 6.98 26.55 -2.99
N ALA A 206 8.03 26.95 -3.72
CA ALA A 206 8.07 28.20 -4.46
C ALA A 206 7.07 28.28 -5.64
N LEU A 207 6.48 27.16 -6.06
CA LEU A 207 5.46 27.12 -7.10
C LEU A 207 4.04 27.40 -6.56
N ASP A 208 3.85 27.24 -5.24
CA ASP A 208 2.61 27.54 -4.54
C ASP A 208 2.52 29.06 -4.28
N ASP A 209 1.44 29.67 -4.76
CA ASP A 209 1.14 31.08 -4.48
C ASP A 209 0.26 31.26 -3.22
N GLY A 210 -0.23 30.16 -2.64
CA GLY A 210 -1.14 30.16 -1.50
C GLY A 210 -2.56 30.67 -1.82
N GLN A 211 -2.82 31.08 -3.06
CA GLN A 211 -4.10 31.68 -3.47
C GLN A 211 -5.08 30.63 -3.98
N ASN A 212 -4.59 29.49 -4.51
CA ASN A 212 -5.42 28.43 -5.07
C ASN A 212 -5.21 27.10 -4.34
N VAL A 213 -6.18 26.70 -3.53
CA VAL A 213 -6.17 25.46 -2.72
C VAL A 213 -5.94 24.20 -3.56
N ALA A 214 -6.36 24.18 -4.83
CA ALA A 214 -6.10 23.05 -5.72
C ALA A 214 -4.62 22.94 -6.12
N ILE A 215 -3.93 24.06 -6.27
CA ILE A 215 -2.48 24.11 -6.55
C ILE A 215 -1.69 23.64 -5.34
N THR A 216 -2.02 24.14 -4.15
CA THR A 216 -1.47 23.65 -2.87
C THR A 216 -1.67 22.14 -2.71
N ALA A 217 -2.84 21.59 -3.09
CA ALA A 217 -3.08 20.15 -3.04
C ALA A 217 -2.19 19.35 -4.03
N ILE A 218 -2.03 19.83 -5.27
CA ILE A 218 -1.16 19.22 -6.29
C ILE A 218 0.31 19.21 -5.82
N ILE A 219 0.78 20.32 -5.24
CA ILE A 219 2.15 20.46 -4.75
C ILE A 219 2.40 19.56 -3.53
N ASN A 220 1.44 19.44 -2.61
CA ASN A 220 1.57 18.53 -1.47
C ASN A 220 1.64 17.05 -1.89
N GLU A 221 0.90 16.62 -2.91
CA GLU A 221 1.04 15.26 -3.44
C GLU A 221 2.36 15.08 -4.20
N ALA A 222 2.89 16.10 -4.88
CA ALA A 222 4.21 16.06 -5.53
C ALA A 222 5.37 15.92 -4.51
N LYS A 223 5.28 16.63 -3.38
CA LYS A 223 6.21 16.47 -2.25
C LYS A 223 6.21 15.03 -1.74
N LYS A 224 5.02 14.46 -1.52
CA LYS A 224 4.79 13.09 -1.01
C LYS A 224 5.17 11.98 -2.00
N SER A 225 5.01 12.20 -3.30
CA SER A 225 5.29 11.20 -4.35
C SER A 225 6.71 11.29 -4.94
N GLY A 226 7.53 12.23 -4.47
CA GLY A 226 8.93 12.38 -4.92
C GLY A 226 9.10 13.04 -6.29
N LYS A 227 8.05 13.63 -6.87
CA LYS A 227 8.08 14.23 -8.22
C LYS A 227 8.86 15.54 -8.28
N THR A 228 9.48 15.85 -9.42
CA THR A 228 10.17 17.14 -9.59
C THR A 228 9.22 18.26 -10.05
N VAL A 229 9.67 19.51 -10.00
CA VAL A 229 8.89 20.67 -10.42
C VAL A 229 8.45 20.54 -11.88
N GLU A 230 9.33 20.04 -12.75
CA GLU A 230 9.08 19.84 -14.19
C GLU A 230 7.87 18.93 -14.45
N GLU A 231 7.69 17.89 -13.63
CA GLU A 231 6.62 16.90 -13.77
C GLU A 231 5.25 17.44 -13.36
N VAL A 232 5.20 18.38 -12.40
CA VAL A 232 3.94 19.01 -11.95
C VAL A 232 3.64 20.35 -12.60
N LYS A 233 4.63 21.03 -13.19
CA LYS A 233 4.50 22.37 -13.79
C LYS A 233 3.31 22.47 -14.75
N ASN A 234 3.15 21.52 -15.67
CA ASN A 234 2.04 21.52 -16.64
C ASN A 234 0.66 21.46 -15.97
N TYR A 235 0.52 20.74 -14.86
CA TYR A 235 -0.73 20.62 -14.12
C TYR A 235 -1.02 21.87 -13.30
N VAL A 236 0.01 22.45 -12.67
CA VAL A 236 -0.12 23.71 -11.93
C VAL A 236 -0.45 24.86 -12.87
N GLU A 237 0.23 25.00 -14.01
CA GLU A 237 -0.07 26.01 -15.02
C GLU A 237 -1.47 25.84 -15.63
N ALA A 238 -1.91 24.60 -15.89
CA ALA A 238 -3.28 24.34 -16.34
C ALA A 238 -4.31 24.85 -15.32
N VAL A 239 -4.05 24.69 -14.01
CA VAL A 239 -4.94 25.17 -12.95
C VAL A 239 -4.81 26.69 -12.71
N LYS A 240 -3.63 27.31 -12.88
CA LYS A 240 -3.47 28.79 -12.82
C LYS A 240 -4.20 29.50 -13.97
N ASN A 241 -4.29 28.86 -15.13
CA ASN A 241 -4.99 29.41 -16.31
C ASN A 241 -6.51 29.21 -16.28
N ILE A 242 -7.05 28.44 -15.33
CA ILE A 242 -8.49 28.48 -15.03
C ILE A 242 -8.74 29.81 -14.31
N ALA A 243 -9.42 30.74 -15.00
CA ALA A 243 -9.87 31.97 -14.37
C ALA A 243 -10.57 31.64 -13.05
N PRO A 244 -10.30 32.38 -11.95
CA PRO A 244 -10.91 32.09 -10.67
C PRO A 244 -12.42 32.05 -10.88
N VAL A 245 -13.03 30.89 -10.60
CA VAL A 245 -14.47 30.72 -10.69
C VAL A 245 -15.04 31.69 -9.67
N GLU A 246 -15.54 32.84 -10.15
CA GLU A 246 -16.34 33.77 -9.35
C GLU A 246 -17.33 32.91 -8.59
N ALA A 247 -17.40 33.07 -7.28
CA ALA A 247 -18.03 32.11 -6.40
C ALA A 247 -19.48 31.85 -6.84
N VAL A 248 -19.67 30.78 -7.63
CA VAL A 248 -20.97 30.19 -7.91
C VAL A 248 -21.35 29.53 -6.59
N ALA A 249 -21.83 30.36 -5.67
CA ALA A 249 -22.43 29.98 -4.41
C ALA A 249 -23.42 28.88 -4.75
N ASN A 250 -23.05 27.65 -4.39
CA ASN A 250 -23.58 26.48 -5.06
C ASN A 250 -25.10 26.50 -4.84
N ALA A 251 -25.92 26.25 -5.85
CA ALA A 251 -27.37 26.40 -5.70
C ALA A 251 -27.90 25.59 -4.50
N ALA A 252 -27.28 24.44 -4.22
CA ALA A 252 -27.49 23.64 -3.02
C ALA A 252 -27.15 24.35 -1.70
N GLN A 253 -26.07 25.14 -1.62
CA GLN A 253 -25.69 25.90 -0.42
C GLN A 253 -26.68 27.04 -0.14
N ASN A 254 -27.14 27.75 -1.18
CA ASN A 254 -28.19 28.76 -1.04
C ASN A 254 -29.54 28.15 -0.67
N VAL A 255 -29.90 26.97 -1.21
CA VAL A 255 -31.11 26.22 -0.81
C VAL A 255 -31.06 25.78 0.65
N VAL A 256 -29.92 25.26 1.14
CA VAL A 256 -29.76 24.88 2.55
C VAL A 256 -29.81 26.11 3.47
N ALA A 257 -29.17 27.22 3.09
CA ALA A 257 -29.25 28.47 3.84
C ALA A 257 -30.70 29.02 3.90
N ALA A 258 -31.43 28.95 2.79
CA ALA A 258 -32.84 29.34 2.73
C ALA A 258 -33.73 28.43 3.59
N MET A 259 -33.54 27.11 3.57
CA MET A 259 -34.27 26.16 4.42
C MET A 259 -34.01 26.38 5.92
N VAL A 260 -32.78 26.71 6.30
CA VAL A 260 -32.44 27.02 7.70
C VAL A 260 -33.06 28.36 8.14
N ALA A 261 -33.13 29.35 7.24
CA ALA A 261 -33.81 30.61 7.51
C ALA A 261 -35.34 30.43 7.64
N ASP A 262 -35.96 29.66 6.73
CA ASP A 262 -37.40 29.41 6.68
C ASP A 262 -37.91 28.65 7.92
N ASN A 263 -37.16 27.62 8.36
CA ASN A 263 -37.42 26.94 9.63
C ASN A 263 -37.32 27.89 10.84
N LYS A 264 -36.47 28.91 10.78
CA LYS A 264 -36.29 29.90 11.87
C LYS A 264 -37.34 31.02 11.84
N SER A 265 -37.94 31.32 10.69
CA SER A 265 -39.06 32.27 10.56
C SER A 265 -40.43 31.65 10.73
N SER A 266 -40.58 30.33 10.55
CA SER A 266 -41.89 29.64 10.55
C SER A 266 -42.61 29.57 11.91
N GLY A 267 -42.04 30.12 12.99
CA GLY A 267 -42.76 30.39 14.25
C GLY A 267 -43.35 29.17 14.99
N VAL A 268 -42.86 27.96 14.69
CA VAL A 268 -43.44 26.70 15.16
C VAL A 268 -43.31 26.43 16.66
N ASP A 269 -42.48 27.20 17.37
CA ASP A 269 -42.31 27.13 18.84
C ASP A 269 -43.59 27.46 19.65
N GLY A 270 -44.65 27.97 19.00
CA GLY A 270 -45.89 28.40 19.66
C GLY A 270 -47.09 27.45 19.56
N VAL A 271 -47.08 26.42 18.71
CA VAL A 271 -48.29 25.60 18.42
C VAL A 271 -48.41 24.39 19.35
N ALA A 272 -48.80 24.65 20.60
CA ALA A 272 -49.21 23.60 21.53
C ALA A 272 -50.65 23.13 21.24
N ALA A 273 -50.80 22.01 20.53
CA ALA A 273 -52.10 21.38 20.32
C ALA A 273 -52.58 20.63 21.57
N ASN A 274 -53.76 21.02 22.06
CA ASN A 274 -54.50 20.47 23.19
C ASN A 274 -54.81 18.95 23.02
N PRO A 275 -54.85 18.12 24.08
CA PRO A 275 -54.92 16.67 23.94
C PRO A 275 -56.33 16.17 23.63
N ALA A 276 -56.47 15.52 22.47
CA ALA A 276 -57.51 14.53 22.20
C ALA A 276 -56.83 13.28 21.64
N ALA A 277 -57.26 12.11 22.10
CA ALA A 277 -56.54 10.86 21.88
C ALA A 277 -56.64 10.36 20.42
N ASP A 278 -55.52 9.89 19.88
CA ASP A 278 -55.52 8.86 18.84
C ASP A 278 -54.22 8.03 18.92
N GLU A 279 -54.33 6.71 18.76
CA GLU A 279 -53.24 5.75 19.06
C GLU A 279 -52.06 5.86 18.10
N ALA A 280 -52.24 6.50 16.94
CA ALA A 280 -51.18 6.78 15.97
C ALA A 280 -50.03 7.65 16.53
N ALA A 281 -50.30 8.52 17.51
CA ALA A 281 -49.28 9.39 18.10
C ALA A 281 -48.26 8.63 18.97
N VAL A 282 -48.64 7.47 19.51
CA VAL A 282 -47.75 6.65 20.36
C VAL A 282 -46.64 6.00 19.52
N SER A 283 -46.92 5.59 18.28
CA SER A 283 -45.89 5.07 17.37
C SER A 283 -44.85 6.13 17.05
N ALA A 284 -45.27 7.29 16.53
CA ALA A 284 -44.34 8.36 16.14
C ALA A 284 -43.44 8.84 17.30
N ALA A 285 -43.98 8.92 18.52
CA ALA A 285 -43.21 9.28 19.71
C ALA A 285 -42.28 8.15 20.20
N ALA A 286 -42.63 6.88 19.97
CA ALA A 286 -41.76 5.74 20.25
C ALA A 286 -40.61 5.64 19.23
N ASP A 287 -40.91 5.83 17.94
CA ASP A 287 -39.96 5.77 16.84
C ASP A 287 -38.92 6.90 16.93
N ALA A 288 -39.34 8.13 17.27
CA ALA A 288 -38.42 9.24 17.55
C ALA A 288 -37.49 8.96 18.74
N LYS A 289 -37.99 8.33 19.82
CA LYS A 289 -37.18 7.92 20.98
C LYS A 289 -36.28 6.73 20.68
N ALA A 290 -36.66 5.85 19.74
CA ALA A 290 -35.81 4.76 19.27
C ALA A 290 -34.63 5.31 18.46
N LEU A 291 -34.87 6.27 17.56
CA LEU A 291 -33.85 6.94 16.77
C LEU A 291 -32.86 7.76 17.63
N ASP A 292 -33.33 8.54 18.63
CA ASP A 292 -32.44 9.25 19.56
C ASP A 292 -31.55 8.29 20.38
N LYS A 293 -32.11 7.17 20.84
CA LYS A 293 -31.32 6.12 21.52
C LYS A 293 -30.30 5.49 20.57
N MET A 294 -30.67 5.23 19.32
CA MET A 294 -29.77 4.67 18.30
C MET A 294 -28.63 5.65 17.98
N ALA A 295 -28.92 6.95 17.87
CA ALA A 295 -27.93 8.00 17.68
C ALA A 295 -26.96 8.12 18.88
N LYS A 296 -27.48 8.08 20.12
CA LYS A 296 -26.63 8.07 21.33
C LYS A 296 -25.74 6.83 21.42
N VAL A 297 -26.25 5.64 21.06
CA VAL A 297 -25.46 4.40 21.02
C VAL A 297 -24.41 4.45 19.92
N MET A 298 -24.74 4.97 18.73
CA MET A 298 -23.78 5.18 17.64
C MET A 298 -22.66 6.15 18.07
N ASN A 299 -23.01 7.28 18.68
CA ASN A 299 -22.03 8.27 19.14
C ASN A 299 -21.14 7.72 20.26
N SER A 300 -21.66 6.90 21.18
CA SER A 300 -20.83 6.27 22.24
C SER A 300 -19.99 5.08 21.78
N LYS A 301 -20.39 4.39 20.70
CA LYS A 301 -19.66 3.23 20.13
C LYS A 301 -18.63 3.60 19.07
N PHE A 302 -18.86 4.67 18.31
CA PHE A 302 -18.04 5.05 17.16
C PHE A 302 -17.48 6.49 17.25
N GLY A 303 -18.04 7.34 18.11
CA GLY A 303 -17.47 8.63 18.47
C GLY A 303 -16.30 8.50 19.46
N GLY A 304 -15.23 7.83 19.02
CA GLY A 304 -13.96 7.86 19.73
C GLY A 304 -13.42 9.29 19.80
N ALA A 305 -12.95 9.69 20.97
CA ALA A 305 -12.49 11.06 21.21
C ALA A 305 -11.35 11.47 20.26
N LYS A 306 -11.46 12.70 19.75
CA LYS A 306 -10.33 13.58 19.46
C LYS A 306 -10.38 14.73 20.47
#